data_AF-A0A970H526-F1
#
_entry.id   AF-A0A970H526-F1
#
_cell.length_a   1.000
_cell.length_b   1.000
_cell.length_c   1.000
_cell.angle_alpha   90.00
_cell.angle_beta   90.00
_cell.angle_gamma   90.00
#
_symmetry.space_group_name_H-M   'P 1'
#
loop_
_entity.id
_entity.type
_entity.pdbx_description
1 polymer ?
#
loop_
_entity_poly.entity_id
_entity_poly.type
_entity_poly.pdbx_seq_one_letter_code
_entity_poly.pdbx_strand_id
1 'polypeptide(L)'
;MKDIPRRPEINLRRHDFDEYLGFMGGDPDNPMDLGCEVEVQVDDDIMILRKTCLLYIPAGVKHGIGAVTNLTRPVLCYSGGPNVAYSTTEV
;
A
#
# COMPACT_ATOMS: atom_id res chain seq x y z
N MET A 1 -2.94 -27.96 22.41
CA MET A 1 -2.67 -27.28 21.12
C MET A 1 -2.23 -25.88 21.50
N LYS A 2 -0.96 -25.51 21.30
CA LYS A 2 -0.50 -24.15 21.60
C LYS A 2 -1.23 -23.19 20.67
N ASP A 3 -1.70 -22.06 21.20
CA ASP A 3 -2.35 -21.01 20.43
C ASP A 3 -1.41 -20.60 19.28
N ILE A 4 -1.77 -21.00 18.07
CA ILE A 4 -1.13 -20.47 16.86
C ILE A 4 -1.56 -19.01 16.84
N PRO A 5 -0.61 -18.05 16.85
CA PRO A 5 -0.99 -16.66 16.75
C PRO A 5 -1.84 -16.48 15.50
N ARG A 6 -3.11 -16.08 15.69
CA ARG A 6 -3.95 -15.71 14.56
C ARG A 6 -3.25 -14.57 13.83
N ARG A 7 -3.32 -14.61 12.50
CA ARG A 7 -2.82 -13.53 11.66
C ARG A 7 -3.40 -12.20 12.20
N PRO A 8 -2.60 -11.13 12.32
CA PRO A 8 -3.13 -9.84 12.75
C PRO A 8 -4.32 -9.47 11.84
N GLU A 9 -5.41 -9.00 12.43
CA GLU A 9 -6.50 -8.43 11.63
C GLU A 9 -5.96 -7.23 10.85
N ILE A 10 -6.35 -7.13 9.58
CA ILE A 10 -5.97 -5.99 8.75
C ILE A 10 -6.60 -4.74 9.36
N ASN A 11 -5.77 -3.74 9.67
CA ASN A 11 -6.25 -2.45 10.18
C ASN A 11 -6.82 -1.64 9.01
N LEU A 12 -8.09 -1.90 8.70
CA LEU A 12 -8.77 -1.24 7.60
C LEU A 12 -9.17 0.19 7.97
N ARG A 13 -8.87 1.12 7.08
CA ARG A 13 -9.17 2.55 7.17
C ARG A 13 -10.10 2.95 6.02
N ARG A 14 -10.79 4.07 6.22
CA ARG A 14 -11.55 4.79 5.20
C ARG A 14 -11.42 6.27 5.51
N HIS A 15 -11.22 7.09 4.50
CA HIS A 15 -11.17 8.54 4.59
C HIS A 15 -11.94 9.18 3.42
N ASP A 16 -12.13 10.49 3.49
CA ASP A 16 -12.93 11.30 2.55
C ASP A 16 -12.10 11.97 1.44
N PHE A 17 -10.80 11.70 1.38
CA PHE A 17 -9.90 12.08 0.28
C PHE A 17 -9.44 10.86 -0.51
N ASP A 18 -8.90 11.07 -1.72
CA ASP A 18 -8.24 10.00 -2.49
C ASP A 18 -6.84 9.73 -1.93
N GLU A 19 -6.43 8.46 -1.84
CA GLU A 19 -5.08 8.09 -1.41
C GLU A 19 -4.30 7.40 -2.54
N TYR A 20 -3.03 7.75 -2.62
CA TYR A 20 -2.02 6.98 -3.33
C TYR A 20 -1.20 6.21 -2.30
N LEU A 21 -1.32 4.88 -2.31
CA LEU A 21 -0.55 3.97 -1.46
C LEU A 21 0.49 3.25 -2.31
N GLY A 22 1.77 3.46 -2.02
CA GLY A 22 2.86 2.94 -2.83
C GLY A 22 3.86 2.10 -2.06
N PHE A 23 4.44 1.14 -2.79
CA PHE A 23 5.51 0.27 -2.33
C PHE A 23 6.63 0.27 -3.34
N MET A 24 7.86 0.53 -2.89
CA MET A 24 9.04 0.59 -3.75
C MET A 24 10.16 -0.29 -3.20
N GLY A 25 10.61 -1.23 -4.04
CA GLY A 25 11.75 -2.10 -3.77
C GLY A 25 13.07 -1.35 -3.90
N GLY A 26 14.08 -1.79 -3.14
CA GLY A 26 15.42 -1.18 -3.10
C GLY A 26 16.46 -1.81 -4.02
N ASP A 27 16.05 -2.54 -5.07
CA ASP A 27 16.99 -3.17 -6.02
C ASP A 27 17.25 -2.22 -7.22
N PRO A 28 18.46 -1.65 -7.35
CA PRO A 28 18.77 -0.72 -8.44
C PRO A 28 18.91 -1.42 -9.80
N ASP A 29 19.24 -2.71 -9.82
CA ASP A 29 19.40 -3.49 -11.05
C ASP A 29 18.04 -4.06 -11.53
N ASN A 30 17.09 -4.23 -10.60
CA ASN A 30 15.72 -4.64 -10.90
C ASN A 30 14.66 -3.81 -10.12
N PRO A 31 14.40 -2.56 -10.53
CA PRO A 31 13.53 -1.64 -9.77
C PRO A 31 12.07 -2.09 -9.60
N MET A 32 11.61 -3.01 -10.44
CA MET A 32 10.25 -3.54 -10.37
C MET A 32 10.11 -4.72 -9.42
N ASP A 33 11.21 -5.32 -8.95
CA ASP A 33 11.17 -6.35 -7.92
C ASP A 33 11.03 -5.69 -6.54
N LEU A 34 9.89 -5.94 -5.90
CA LEU A 34 9.61 -5.38 -4.58
C LEU A 34 10.53 -5.97 -3.50
N GLY A 35 10.96 -7.23 -3.66
CA GLY A 35 11.76 -7.93 -2.65
C GLY A 35 10.98 -8.34 -1.40
N CYS A 36 9.66 -8.39 -1.50
CA CYS A 36 8.76 -8.96 -0.50
C CYS A 36 7.40 -9.29 -1.13
N GLU A 37 6.51 -9.82 -0.29
CA GLU A 37 5.09 -9.94 -0.56
C GLU A 37 4.33 -9.00 0.37
N VAL A 38 3.59 -8.05 -0.21
CA VAL A 38 2.71 -7.16 0.55
C VAL A 38 1.26 -7.57 0.29
N GLU A 39 0.57 -7.95 1.35
CA GLU A 39 -0.88 -8.13 1.33
C GLU A 39 -1.55 -6.79 1.56
N VAL A 40 -2.39 -6.38 0.61
CA VAL A 40 -3.23 -5.18 0.71
C VAL A 40 -4.66 -5.57 0.44
N GLN A 41 -5.57 -5.09 1.29
CA GLN A 41 -6.99 -5.16 1.02
C GLN A 41 -7.48 -3.80 0.50
N VAL A 42 -8.22 -3.82 -0.60
CA VAL A 42 -8.95 -2.67 -1.16
C VAL A 42 -10.38 -3.12 -1.40
N ASP A 43 -11.30 -2.51 -0.66
CA ASP A 43 -12.69 -2.92 -0.53
C ASP A 43 -12.81 -4.40 -0.10
N ASP A 44 -13.46 -5.23 -0.92
CA ASP A 44 -13.60 -6.67 -0.69
C ASP A 44 -12.45 -7.50 -1.30
N ASP A 45 -11.54 -6.86 -2.06
CA ASP A 45 -10.45 -7.54 -2.75
C ASP A 45 -9.16 -7.56 -1.92
N ILE A 46 -8.58 -8.75 -1.78
CA ILE A 46 -7.26 -8.95 -1.17
C ILE A 46 -6.25 -9.25 -2.28
N MET A 47 -5.21 -8.41 -2.36
CA MET A 47 -4.15 -8.52 -3.35
C MET A 47 -2.81 -8.83 -2.68
N ILE A 48 -2.00 -9.67 -3.34
CA ILE A 48 -0.60 -9.91 -2.97
C ILE A 48 0.30 -9.23 -3.99
N LEU A 49 0.94 -8.15 -3.56
CA LEU A 49 1.85 -7.34 -4.36
C LEU A 49 3.27 -7.91 -4.25
N ARG A 50 3.91 -8.09 -5.41
CA ARG A 50 5.30 -8.59 -5.54
C ARG A 50 6.19 -7.65 -6.33
N LYS A 51 5.63 -6.54 -6.80
CA LYS A 51 6.30 -5.57 -7.65
C LYS A 51 6.20 -4.18 -7.03
N THR A 52 7.21 -3.36 -7.29
CA THR A 52 7.10 -1.91 -7.05
C THR A 52 5.84 -1.40 -7.73
N CYS A 53 4.97 -0.73 -6.99
CA CYS A 53 3.67 -0.29 -7.48
C CYS A 53 3.10 0.87 -6.68
N LEU A 54 2.13 1.55 -7.30
CA LEU A 54 1.31 2.59 -6.70
C LEU A 54 -0.16 2.18 -6.88
N LEU A 55 -0.87 2.06 -5.77
CA LEU A 55 -2.32 1.87 -5.73
C LEU A 55 -2.98 3.24 -5.65
N TYR A 56 -3.98 3.46 -6.50
CA TYR A 56 -4.92 4.56 -6.33
C TYR A 56 -6.16 4.05 -5.60
N ILE A 57 -6.48 4.71 -4.49
CA ILE A 57 -7.56 4.36 -3.59
C ILE A 57 -8.54 5.55 -3.59
N PRO A 58 -9.71 5.41 -4.23
CA PRO A 58 -10.71 6.46 -4.23
C PRO A 58 -11.22 6.80 -2.83
N ALA A 59 -11.61 8.06 -2.63
CA ALA A 59 -12.28 8.52 -1.42
C ALA A 59 -13.46 7.61 -1.05
N GLY A 60 -13.57 7.28 0.23
CA GLY A 60 -14.62 6.41 0.76
C GLY A 60 -14.39 4.91 0.60
N VAL A 61 -13.36 4.47 -0.14
CA VAL A 61 -13.02 3.05 -0.27
C VAL A 61 -12.30 2.57 0.99
N LYS A 62 -12.77 1.46 1.55
CA LYS A 62 -12.15 0.81 2.71
C LYS A 62 -10.87 0.10 2.26
N HIS A 63 -9.75 0.31 2.94
CA HIS A 63 -8.48 -0.29 2.50
C HIS A 63 -7.51 -0.46 3.68
N GLY A 64 -6.45 -1.26 3.50
CA GLY A 64 -5.39 -1.38 4.49
C GLY A 64 -4.30 -2.39 4.12
N ILE A 65 -3.13 -2.23 4.74
CA ILE A 65 -2.01 -3.17 4.63
C ILE A 65 -2.23 -4.29 5.64
N GLY A 66 -2.28 -5.53 5.16
CA GLY A 66 -2.48 -6.71 6.00
C GLY A 66 -1.17 -7.25 6.57
N ALA A 67 -0.28 -7.70 5.69
CA ALA A 67 0.98 -8.31 6.09
C ALA A 67 2.08 -8.01 5.07
N VAL A 68 3.31 -7.88 5.58
CA VAL A 68 4.53 -7.89 4.76
C VAL A 68 5.29 -9.16 5.10
N THR A 69 5.50 -10.01 4.10
CA THR A 69 6.15 -11.32 4.26
C THR A 69 7.25 -11.50 3.22
N ASN A 70 8.12 -12.49 3.41
CA ASN A 70 9.24 -12.77 2.50
C ASN A 70 10.13 -11.55 2.20
N LEU A 71 10.34 -10.69 3.20
CA LEU A 71 11.14 -9.47 3.07
C LEU A 71 12.64 -9.83 2.96
N THR A 72 13.22 -9.63 1.78
CA THR A 72 14.64 -9.89 1.51
C THR A 72 15.49 -8.62 1.48
N ARG A 73 14.86 -7.45 1.35
CA ARG A 73 15.52 -6.13 1.29
C ARG A 73 14.60 -5.04 1.82
N PRO A 74 15.11 -3.84 2.19
CA PRO A 74 14.27 -2.73 2.60
C PRO A 74 13.25 -2.35 1.51
N VAL A 75 12.03 -2.04 1.93
CA VAL A 75 10.94 -1.57 1.07
C VAL A 75 10.43 -0.25 1.60
N LEU A 76 10.36 0.75 0.73
CA LEU A 76 9.71 2.02 1.04
C LEU A 76 8.20 1.83 0.90
N CYS A 77 7.47 2.01 2.01
CA CYS A 77 6.02 2.18 2.01
C CYS A 77 5.74 3.68 2.12
N TYR A 78 4.99 4.23 1.19
CA TYR A 78 4.60 5.64 1.20
C TYR A 78 3.11 5.79 0.94
N SER A 79 2.50 6.79 1.58
CA SER A 79 1.12 7.16 1.36
C SER A 79 1.03 8.68 1.22
N GLY A 80 0.15 9.13 0.34
CA GLY A 80 -0.16 10.55 0.17
C GLY A 80 -1.49 10.72 -0.51
N GLY A 81 -2.20 11.80 -0.19
CA GLY A 81 -3.44 12.19 -0.84
C GLY A 81 -3.43 13.68 -1.18
N PRO A 82 -4.33 14.15 -2.04
CA PRO A 82 -4.45 15.55 -2.31
C PRO A 82 -5.00 16.27 -1.08
N ASN A 83 -4.18 17.12 -0.45
CA ASN A 83 -4.67 18.23 0.36
C ASN A 83 -4.98 19.35 -0.65
N VAL A 84 -6.24 19.49 -1.09
CA VAL A 84 -6.84 20.64 -1.80
C VAL A 84 -5.91 21.89 -1.96
N ALA A 85 -5.62 22.50 -3.12
CA ALA A 85 -5.82 22.27 -4.54
C ALA A 85 -4.53 22.73 -5.28
N TYR A 86 -4.22 22.16 -6.45
CA TYR A 86 -3.20 22.70 -7.35
C TYR A 86 -3.81 23.88 -8.14
N SER A 87 -3.52 25.13 -7.78
CA SER A 87 -3.97 26.31 -8.51
C SER A 87 -2.84 26.94 -9.32
N THR A 88 -3.02 27.07 -10.63
CA THR A 88 -2.24 27.99 -11.48
C THR A 88 -3.17 29.06 -12.03
N THR A 89 -2.96 30.31 -11.62
CA THR A 89 -3.57 31.47 -12.27
C THR A 89 -2.69 31.82 -13.48
N GLU A 90 -3.23 31.74 -14.70
CA GLU A 90 -2.58 32.34 -15.87
C GLU A 90 -2.54 33.87 -15.72
N VAL A 91 -1.50 34.50 -16.27
CA VAL A 91 -1.38 35.97 -16.48
C VAL A 91 -1.65 36.25 -17.95
#